data_AF-A0A7X1LJR4-F1
#
_entry.id   AF-A0A7X1LJR4-F1
#
_cell.length_a   1.000
_cell.length_b   1.000
_cell.length_c   1.000
_cell.angle_alpha   90.00
_cell.angle_beta   90.00
_cell.angle_gamma   90.00
#
_symmetry.space_group_name_H-M   'P 1'
#
loop_
_entity.id
_entity.type
_entity.pdbx_description
1 polymer ?
#
loop_
_entity_poly.entity_id
_entity_poly.type
_entity_poly.pdbx_seq_one_letter_code
_entity_poly.pdbx_strand_id
1 'polypeptide(L)'
;MKNIIKIAILAGVLSANAFAGIVNGTMTKVRAYEEGTQISFESKIPNVTFKVKKVDIFKAMTRVGKVTSIGDLEKNGLIHDTDRKVVVQLDRVKDGLHIKARNNSMFVTERELDKIRR
;
A
#
# COMPACT_ATOMS: atom_id res chain seq x y z
N MET A 1 10.64 27.93 28.15
CA MET A 1 11.30 27.46 26.90
C MET A 1 11.81 25.99 26.96
N LYS A 2 11.34 25.12 27.88
CA LYS A 2 11.81 23.72 27.98
C LYS A 2 10.95 22.68 27.24
N ASN A 3 9.73 23.02 26.80
CA ASN A 3 8.81 22.06 26.17
C ASN A 3 8.85 22.04 24.63
N ILE A 4 9.35 23.10 23.99
CA ILE A 4 9.37 23.20 22.52
C ILE A 4 10.43 22.27 21.92
N ILE A 5 11.56 22.11 22.61
CA ILE A 5 12.66 21.24 22.19
C ILE A 5 12.26 19.76 22.23
N LYS A 6 11.44 19.34 23.20
CA LYS A 6 10.94 17.95 23.29
C LYS A 6 9.97 17.59 22.17
N ILE A 7 9.16 18.54 21.71
CA ILE A 7 8.19 18.32 20.62
C ILE A 7 8.89 18.26 19.27
N ALA A 8 9.93 19.07 19.05
CA ALA A 8 10.74 19.02 17.83
C ALA A 8 11.52 17.70 17.68
N ILE A 9 12.00 17.13 18.79
CA ILE A 9 12.69 15.82 18.78
C ILE A 9 11.68 14.69 18.54
N LEU A 10 10.47 14.76 19.09
CA LEU A 10 9.42 13.75 18.82
C LEU A 10 8.94 13.79 17.36
N ALA A 11 8.84 14.98 16.76
CA ALA A 11 8.53 15.16 15.35
C ALA A 11 9.69 14.72 14.42
N GLY A 12 10.94 14.87 14.86
CA GLY A 12 12.14 14.44 14.14
C GLY A 12 12.40 12.92 14.17
N VAL A 13 11.95 12.22 15.22
CA VAL A 13 12.05 10.75 15.30
C VAL A 13 10.89 10.07 14.54
N LEU A 14 9.74 10.74 14.39
CA LEU A 14 8.61 10.27 13.58
C LEU A 14 8.83 10.39 12.06
N SER A 15 9.81 11.19 11.62
CA SER A 15 10.07 11.45 10.20
C SER A 15 11.16 10.57 9.59
N ALA A 16 11.89 9.78 10.38
CA ALA A 16 13.06 9.03 9.87
C ALA A 16 12.77 7.59 9.35
N ASN A 17 11.58 7.03 9.58
CA ASN A 17 11.25 5.63 9.18
C ASN A 17 9.83 5.47 8.57
N ALA A 18 9.24 6.54 8.03
CA ALA A 18 7.85 6.55 7.58
C ALA A 18 7.65 6.18 6.09
N PHE A 19 8.66 5.60 5.44
CA PHE A 19 8.54 5.04 4.10
C PHE A 19 7.92 3.65 4.20
N ALA A 20 6.60 3.62 4.28
CA ALA A 20 5.80 2.42 4.48
C ALA A 20 5.57 1.58 3.20
N GLY A 21 6.15 2.02 2.08
CA GLY A 21 6.10 1.32 0.81
C GLY A 21 6.91 1.98 -0.30
N ILE A 22 6.86 1.37 -1.48
CA ILE A 22 7.49 1.90 -2.71
C ILE A 22 6.43 1.89 -3.80
N VAL A 23 6.21 3.01 -4.49
CA VAL A 23 5.30 3.06 -5.64
C VAL A 23 6.09 3.47 -6.86
N ASN A 24 6.06 2.64 -7.90
CA ASN A 24 6.80 2.84 -9.17
C ASN A 24 8.29 3.17 -8.97
N GLY A 25 8.93 2.57 -7.95
CA GLY A 25 10.33 2.83 -7.61
C GLY A 25 10.57 4.01 -6.65
N THR A 26 9.54 4.81 -6.34
CA THR A 26 9.64 5.93 -5.40
C THR A 26 9.25 5.51 -3.99
N MET A 27 10.16 5.69 -3.03
CA MET A 27 9.87 5.47 -1.61
C MET A 27 8.78 6.43 -1.14
N THR A 28 7.72 5.89 -0.55
CA THR A 28 6.57 6.70 -0.16
C THR A 28 5.84 6.14 1.04
N LYS A 29 4.92 6.94 1.58
CA LYS A 29 4.01 6.51 2.62
C LYS A 29 2.78 5.87 1.98
N VAL A 30 2.71 4.54 2.09
CA VAL A 30 1.51 3.77 1.76
C VAL A 30 0.67 3.60 3.01
N ARG A 31 -0.65 3.68 2.88
CA ARG A 31 -1.63 3.37 3.93
C ARG A 31 -2.58 2.30 3.43
N ALA A 32 -2.87 1.34 4.28
CA ALA A 32 -3.89 0.33 4.01
C ALA A 32 -5.17 0.65 4.79
N TYR A 33 -6.31 0.58 4.11
CA TYR A 33 -7.65 0.71 4.69
C TYR A 33 -8.50 -0.50 4.32
N GLU A 34 -9.29 -0.99 5.25
CA GLU A 34 -10.25 -2.05 4.98
C GLU A 34 -11.62 -1.44 4.68
N GLU A 35 -12.20 -1.82 3.54
CA GLU A 35 -13.51 -1.37 3.09
C GLU A 35 -14.35 -2.60 2.69
N GLY A 36 -15.11 -3.14 3.65
CA GLY A 36 -15.99 -4.28 3.43
C GLY A 36 -15.22 -5.54 2.99
N THR A 37 -15.31 -5.91 1.70
CA THR A 37 -14.63 -7.09 1.15
C THR A 37 -13.32 -6.78 0.43
N GLN A 38 -12.91 -5.50 0.43
CA GLN A 38 -11.71 -5.02 -0.25
C GLN A 38 -10.75 -4.33 0.74
N ILE A 39 -9.49 -4.25 0.34
CA ILE A 39 -8.46 -3.47 0.99
C ILE A 39 -7.98 -2.41 -0.01
N SER A 40 -8.00 -1.15 0.41
CA SER A 40 -7.49 0.01 -0.31
C SER A 40 -6.06 0.30 0.15
N PHE A 41 -5.09 0.29 -0.77
CA PHE A 41 -3.71 0.71 -0.54
C PHE A 41 -3.47 2.05 -1.22
N GLU A 42 -3.31 3.10 -0.42
CA GLU A 42 -3.20 4.48 -0.88
C GLU A 42 -1.79 5.03 -0.68
N SER A 43 -1.25 5.64 -1.72
CA SER A 43 -0.07 6.50 -1.66
C SER A 43 -0.46 7.92 -2.03
N LYS A 44 0.06 8.91 -1.30
CA LYS A 44 -0.11 10.33 -1.65
C LYS A 44 0.86 10.80 -2.73
N ILE A 45 2.06 10.21 -2.80
CA ILE A 45 3.14 10.64 -3.71
C ILE A 45 3.87 9.40 -4.25
N PRO A 46 3.69 9.00 -5.51
CA PRO A 46 2.65 9.46 -6.44
C PRO A 46 1.26 9.11 -5.91
N ASN A 47 0.26 9.93 -6.26
CA ASN A 47 -1.14 9.72 -5.89
C ASN A 47 -1.68 8.49 -6.62
N VAL A 48 -1.69 7.35 -5.94
CA VAL A 48 -2.07 6.03 -6.50
C VAL A 48 -2.80 5.25 -5.42
N THR A 49 -3.94 4.68 -5.79
CA THR A 49 -4.74 3.81 -4.92
C THR A 49 -4.98 2.48 -5.61
N PHE A 50 -4.66 1.38 -4.93
CA PHE A 50 -5.03 0.03 -5.36
C PHE A 50 -6.12 -0.53 -4.43
N LYS A 51 -7.25 -0.94 -4.99
CA LYS A 51 -8.31 -1.64 -4.24
C LYS A 51 -8.33 -3.09 -4.65
N VAL A 52 -8.13 -4.00 -3.70
CA VAL A 52 -8.00 -5.44 -3.99
C VAL A 52 -8.83 -6.25 -3.01
N LYS A 53 -9.40 -7.38 -3.45
CA LYS A 53 -10.20 -8.24 -2.59
C LYS A 53 -9.40 -8.78 -1.40
N LYS A 54 -10.02 -8.74 -0.21
CA LYS A 54 -9.40 -9.19 1.04
C LYS A 54 -8.93 -10.64 0.99
N VAL A 55 -9.75 -11.50 0.39
CA VAL A 55 -9.44 -12.94 0.20
C VAL A 55 -8.18 -13.17 -0.63
N ASP A 56 -7.96 -12.38 -1.68
CA ASP A 56 -6.82 -12.54 -2.59
C ASP A 56 -5.54 -11.99 -1.96
N ILE A 57 -5.64 -10.92 -1.16
CA ILE A 57 -4.54 -10.40 -0.34
C ILE A 57 -4.09 -11.46 0.67
N PHE A 58 -5.01 -12.03 1.45
CA PHE A 58 -4.65 -13.05 2.42
C PHE A 58 -4.11 -14.32 1.77
N LYS A 59 -4.65 -14.71 0.61
CA LYS A 59 -4.09 -15.80 -0.19
C LYS A 59 -2.66 -15.49 -0.64
N ALA A 60 -2.39 -14.28 -1.10
CA ALA A 60 -1.04 -13.86 -1.49
C ALA A 60 -0.07 -13.85 -0.30
N MET A 61 -0.56 -13.50 0.90
CA MET A 61 0.25 -13.45 2.10
C MET A 61 0.58 -14.82 2.70
N THR A 62 -0.23 -15.85 2.43
CA THR A 62 -0.11 -17.19 3.01
C THR A 62 0.45 -18.23 2.04
N ARG A 63 0.22 -18.05 0.74
CA ARG A 63 0.67 -18.98 -0.29
C ARG A 63 2.09 -18.64 -0.77
N VAL A 64 2.86 -19.68 -1.08
CA VAL A 64 4.11 -19.53 -1.84
C VAL A 64 3.77 -19.27 -3.31
N GLY A 65 4.14 -18.08 -3.81
CA GLY A 65 4.00 -17.68 -5.21
C GLY A 65 3.00 -16.55 -5.45
N LYS A 66 2.78 -16.24 -6.72
CA LYS A 66 1.97 -15.09 -7.16
C LYS A 66 0.48 -15.42 -7.17
N VAL A 67 -0.33 -14.47 -6.71
CA VAL A 67 -1.79 -14.50 -6.82
C VAL A 67 -2.24 -13.43 -7.80
N THR A 68 -2.98 -13.83 -8.82
CA THR A 68 -3.61 -12.88 -9.74
C THR A 68 -4.99 -12.53 -9.21
N SER A 69 -5.29 -11.25 -9.09
CA SER A 69 -6.58 -10.72 -8.69
C SER A 69 -7.05 -9.67 -9.70
N ILE A 70 -8.36 -9.41 -9.70
CA ILE A 70 -8.91 -8.20 -10.31
C ILE A 70 -9.04 -7.17 -9.18
N GLY A 71 -8.53 -5.97 -9.40
CA GLY A 71 -8.62 -4.86 -8.46
C GLY A 71 -8.88 -3.55 -9.19
N ASP A 72 -9.16 -2.51 -8.44
CA ASP A 72 -9.42 -1.18 -8.98
C ASP A 72 -8.16 -0.34 -8.78
N LEU A 73 -7.79 0.45 -9.79
CA LEU A 73 -6.64 1.35 -9.74
C LEU A 73 -7.12 2.78 -9.94
N GLU A 74 -6.75 3.66 -9.02
CA GLU A 74 -7.00 5.09 -9.14
C GLU A 74 -5.66 5.83 -9.15
N LYS A 75 -5.54 6.86 -9.99
CA LYS A 75 -4.31 7.66 -10.09
C LYS A 75 -4.66 9.15 -10.09
N ASN A 76 -3.92 9.93 -9.31
CA ASN A 76 -4.11 11.38 -9.20
C ASN A 76 -5.52 11.81 -8.73
N GLY A 77 -6.23 10.95 -8.00
CA GLY A 77 -7.62 11.21 -7.58
C GLY A 77 -8.62 11.21 -8.74
N LEU A 78 -8.20 10.75 -9.92
CA LEU A 78 -9.05 10.56 -11.09
C LEU A 78 -9.29 9.07 -11.28
N ILE A 79 -10.56 8.68 -11.26
CA ILE A 79 -10.99 7.37 -11.71
C ILE A 79 -11.23 7.50 -13.22
N HIS A 80 -10.26 7.10 -14.04
CA HIS A 80 -10.53 6.91 -15.46
C HIS A 80 -11.29 5.58 -15.60
N ASP A 81 -12.39 5.55 -16.36
CA ASP A 81 -13.27 4.37 -16.46
C ASP A 81 -12.53 3.11 -16.97
N THR A 82 -11.41 3.29 -17.68
CA THR A 82 -10.46 2.22 -18.09
C THR A 82 -9.60 1.65 -16.97
N ASP A 83 -9.39 2.36 -15.85
CA ASP A 83 -8.59 1.91 -14.71
C ASP A 83 -9.44 1.29 -13.58
N ARG A 84 -10.78 1.29 -13.75
CA ARG A 84 -11.70 0.74 -12.75
C ARG A 84 -11.46 -0.73 -12.45
N LYS A 85 -11.01 -1.54 -13.42
CA LYS A 85 -10.73 -2.97 -13.20
C LYS A 85 -9.46 -3.36 -13.92
N VAL A 86 -8.38 -3.48 -13.15
CA VAL A 86 -7.08 -3.93 -13.63
C VAL A 86 -6.75 -5.31 -13.08
N VAL A 87 -6.04 -6.09 -13.88
CA VAL A 87 -5.41 -7.31 -13.38
C VAL A 87 -4.21 -6.91 -12.54
N VAL A 88 -4.23 -7.29 -11.27
CA VAL A 88 -3.13 -7.09 -10.32
C VAL A 88 -2.50 -8.44 -9.97
N GLN A 89 -1.18 -8.48 -9.95
CA GLN A 89 -0.41 -9.57 -9.40
C GLN A 89 0.01 -9.20 -7.98
N LEU A 90 -0.34 -10.06 -7.04
CA LEU A 90 0.02 -9.98 -5.64
C LEU A 90 1.12 -11.00 -5.38
N ASP A 91 2.24 -10.54 -4.84
CA ASP A 91 3.39 -11.39 -4.57
C ASP A 91 3.93 -11.10 -3.17
N ARG A 92 4.09 -12.13 -2.35
CA ARG A 92 4.71 -12.01 -1.04
C ARG A 92 6.22 -11.92 -1.24
N VAL A 93 6.80 -10.78 -0.91
CA VAL A 93 8.24 -10.55 -1.04
C VAL A 93 8.78 -10.15 0.32
N LYS A 94 9.57 -11.06 0.95
CA LYS A 94 10.12 -10.89 2.30
C LYS A 94 8.99 -10.54 3.29
N ASP A 95 9.14 -9.41 3.98
CA ASP A 95 8.22 -8.87 4.98
C ASP A 95 7.26 -7.85 4.36
N GLY A 96 6.68 -8.17 3.20
CA GLY A 96 5.77 -7.24 2.54
C GLY A 96 5.00 -7.86 1.38
N LEU A 97 4.14 -7.05 0.79
CA LEU A 97 3.28 -7.42 -0.32
C LEU A 97 3.61 -6.53 -1.50
N HIS A 98 3.98 -7.14 -2.62
CA HIS A 98 4.15 -6.45 -3.87
C HIS A 98 2.88 -6.58 -4.72
N ILE A 99 2.29 -5.45 -5.06
CA ILE A 99 1.09 -5.30 -5.88
C ILE A 99 1.54 -4.75 -7.22
N LYS A 100 1.35 -5.51 -8.30
CA LYS A 100 1.81 -5.13 -9.63
C LYS A 100 0.65 -5.15 -10.63
N ALA A 101 0.37 -4.01 -11.22
CA ALA A 101 -0.43 -3.87 -12.43
C ALA A 101 0.49 -3.66 -13.65
N ARG A 102 -0.09 -3.53 -14.84
CA ARG A 102 0.64 -3.37 -16.10
C ARG A 102 1.66 -2.23 -16.07
N ASN A 103 1.24 -1.06 -15.59
CA ASN A 103 2.04 0.18 -15.62
C ASN A 103 2.33 0.75 -14.21
N ASN A 104 1.85 0.10 -13.15
CA ASN A 104 2.01 0.58 -11.79
C ASN A 104 2.38 -0.58 -10.86
N SER A 105 3.25 -0.31 -9.91
CA SER A 105 3.64 -1.26 -8.88
C SER A 105 3.67 -0.57 -7.53
N MET A 106 3.19 -1.25 -6.50
CA MET A 106 3.21 -0.79 -5.13
C MET A 106 3.75 -1.91 -4.23
N PHE A 107 4.79 -1.64 -3.49
CA PHE A 107 5.24 -2.48 -2.39
C PHE A 107 4.69 -1.93 -1.08
N VAL A 108 4.08 -2.80 -0.30
CA VAL A 108 3.48 -2.50 1.02
C VAL A 108 4.26 -3.27 2.07
N THR A 109 4.74 -2.58 3.10
CA THR A 109 5.50 -3.20 4.19
C THR A 109 4.59 -3.98 5.15
N GLU A 110 5.16 -4.96 5.87
CA GLU A 110 4.42 -5.76 6.86
C GLU A 110 3.69 -4.90 7.89
N ARG A 111 4.31 -3.80 8.31
CA ARG A 111 3.72 -2.87 9.27
C ARG A 111 2.34 -2.36 8.85
N GLU A 112 2.14 -2.11 7.57
CA GLU A 112 0.82 -1.68 7.05
C GLU A 112 -0.10 -2.88 6.85
N LEU A 113 0.44 -4.04 6.47
CA LEU A 113 -0.34 -5.27 6.31
C LEU A 113 -0.87 -5.82 7.64
N ASP A 114 -0.16 -5.62 8.75
CA ASP A 114 -0.60 -6.05 10.07
C ASP A 114 -1.83 -5.28 10.58
N LYS A 115 -2.11 -4.09 10.02
CA LYS A 115 -3.31 -3.31 10.38
C LYS A 115 -4.60 -3.91 9.82
N ILE A 116 -4.50 -4.62 8.70
CA ILE A 116 -5.63 -5.18 7.93
C ILE A 116 -5.76 -6.70 8.09
N ARG A 117 -4.80 -7.34 8.79
CA ARG A 117 -4.84 -8.76 9.16
C ARG A 117 -5.71 -9.05 10.40
N ARG A 118 -6.04 -8.02 11.17
CA ARG A 118 -6.78 -8.16 12.44
C ARG A 118 -8.28 -8.35 12.22
#